data_AF-A0A2E1KNS2-F1
#
_entry.id   AF-A0A2E1KNS2-F1
#
_cell.length_a   1.000
_cell.length_b   1.000
_cell.length_c   1.000
_cell.angle_alpha   90.00
_cell.angle_beta   90.00
_cell.angle_gamma   90.00
#
_symmetry.space_group_name_H-M   'P 1'
#
loop_
_entity.id
_entity.type
_entity.pdbx_description
1 polymer ?
#
loop_
_entity_poly.entity_id
_entity_poly.type
_entity_poly.pdbx_seq_one_letter_code
_entity_poly.pdbx_strand_id
1 'polypeptide(L)'
;MPVRMTTPAQRELDLSQSTTSDRLSNGVLQWLARSYQTLQQWRSTATATFIAANGQSDLARNRMAFLVRAHFLEAPPQAESVERWQQGFEEIETVELTPPKVTASNAAYVDWLRIADYLLLACASPIEELEKANQQRESEFQIVLNSYRIRSIVYDAVVIIREDASLSDDALLKTTQQSHPDASMANVKEARRVSKEDTAVTSPKEPRAAAPMEPYQAIYF
;
A
#
# COMPACT_ATOMS: atom_id res chain seq x y z
N MET A 1 -40.52 -33.09 42.67
CA MET A 1 -40.27 -33.38 41.24
C MET A 1 -39.34 -32.31 40.70
N PRO A 2 -38.19 -32.64 40.10
CA PRO A 2 -37.27 -31.63 39.62
C PRO A 2 -37.83 -31.00 38.34
N VAL A 3 -37.91 -29.66 38.35
CA VAL A 3 -38.29 -28.85 37.19
C VAL A 3 -37.14 -28.92 36.18
N ARG A 4 -37.38 -29.58 35.04
CA ARG A 4 -36.49 -29.52 33.88
C ARG A 4 -36.49 -28.08 33.37
N MET A 5 -35.44 -27.33 33.69
CA MET A 5 -35.12 -26.12 32.95
C MET A 5 -34.62 -26.55 31.57
N THR A 6 -35.48 -26.41 30.56
CA THR A 6 -35.07 -26.43 29.15
C THR A 6 -34.22 -25.20 28.91
N THR A 7 -32.91 -25.39 28.78
CA THR A 7 -31.97 -24.42 28.23
C THR A 7 -32.54 -23.89 26.90
N PRO A 8 -32.55 -22.57 26.65
CA PRO A 8 -32.96 -22.07 25.35
C PRO A 8 -31.99 -22.67 24.32
N ALA A 9 -32.56 -23.42 23.37
CA ALA A 9 -31.82 -23.91 22.21
C ALA A 9 -31.06 -22.73 21.62
N GLN A 10 -29.74 -22.89 21.54
CA GLN A 10 -28.85 -21.99 20.83
C GLN A 10 -29.49 -21.69 19.48
N ARG A 11 -29.85 -20.43 19.25
CA ARG A 11 -29.85 -19.91 17.88
C ARG A 11 -28.40 -19.95 17.43
N GLU A 12 -27.95 -21.11 16.98
CA GLU A 12 -26.96 -21.15 15.91
C GLU A 12 -27.43 -20.13 14.89
N LEU A 13 -26.53 -19.26 14.44
CA LEU A 13 -26.80 -18.45 13.26
C LEU A 13 -27.04 -19.44 12.13
N ASP A 14 -28.31 -19.77 11.91
CA ASP A 14 -28.73 -20.67 10.85
C ASP A 14 -28.56 -19.93 9.53
N LEU A 15 -27.33 -19.97 9.03
CA LEU A 15 -26.91 -19.43 7.74
C LEU A 15 -27.55 -20.20 6.57
N SER A 16 -28.46 -21.15 6.86
CA SER A 16 -29.19 -21.91 5.85
C SER A 16 -30.17 -21.08 5.01
N GLN A 17 -30.41 -19.80 5.36
CA GLN A 17 -31.34 -18.93 4.62
C GLN A 17 -30.67 -17.93 3.66
N SER A 18 -29.35 -17.93 3.51
CA SER A 18 -28.70 -17.16 2.44
C SER A 18 -28.38 -18.02 1.21
N THR A 19 -28.69 -17.45 0.04
CA THR A 19 -28.42 -17.99 -1.30
C THR A 19 -26.96 -18.40 -1.47
N THR A 20 -26.74 -19.50 -2.19
CA THR A 20 -25.53 -20.34 -2.21
C THR A 20 -24.16 -19.66 -2.43
N SER A 21 -24.09 -18.45 -2.98
CA SER A 21 -22.82 -17.71 -3.18
C SER A 21 -22.26 -17.06 -1.91
N ASP A 22 -23.14 -16.58 -1.02
CA ASP A 22 -22.75 -15.93 0.23
C ASP A 22 -22.11 -16.93 1.20
N ARG A 23 -22.57 -18.19 1.20
CA ARG A 23 -22.02 -19.23 2.06
C ARG A 23 -20.56 -19.54 1.75
N LEU A 24 -20.20 -19.60 0.47
CA LEU A 24 -18.81 -19.87 0.05
C LEU A 24 -17.91 -18.69 0.40
N SER A 25 -18.35 -17.46 0.13
CA SER A 25 -17.60 -16.24 0.45
C SER A 25 -17.43 -16.07 1.97
N ASN A 26 -18.48 -16.31 2.76
CA ASN A 26 -18.42 -16.28 4.21
C ASN A 26 -17.54 -17.40 4.77
N GLY A 27 -17.56 -18.61 4.18
CA GLY A 27 -16.67 -19.70 4.58
C GLY A 27 -15.19 -19.36 4.37
N VAL A 28 -14.86 -18.68 3.27
CA VAL A 28 -13.50 -18.18 3.02
C VAL A 28 -13.11 -17.12 4.06
N LEU A 29 -13.99 -16.15 4.33
CA LEU A 29 -13.75 -15.13 5.36
C LEU A 29 -13.53 -15.76 6.74
N GLN A 30 -14.38 -16.70 7.14
CA GLN A 30 -14.27 -17.42 8.41
C GLN A 30 -12.95 -18.18 8.49
N TRP A 31 -12.51 -18.82 7.40
CA TRP A 31 -11.21 -19.49 7.37
C TRP A 31 -10.03 -18.52 7.51
N LEU A 32 -10.05 -17.40 6.80
CA LEU A 32 -9.01 -16.37 6.89
C LEU A 32 -8.97 -15.72 8.28
N ALA A 33 -10.12 -15.65 8.96
CA ALA A 33 -10.27 -15.12 10.31
C ALA A 33 -10.34 -16.21 11.41
N ARG A 34 -9.92 -17.46 11.11
CA ARG A 34 -10.06 -18.61 12.03
C ARG A 34 -9.32 -18.44 13.35
N SER A 35 -8.23 -17.68 13.34
CA SER A 35 -7.45 -17.32 14.53
C SER A 35 -7.03 -15.86 14.44
N TYR A 36 -6.72 -15.27 15.60
CA TYR A 36 -6.19 -13.91 15.65
C TYR A 36 -4.86 -13.80 14.88
N GLN A 37 -3.96 -14.77 15.07
CA GLN A 37 -2.65 -14.77 14.43
C GLN A 37 -2.77 -14.83 12.90
N THR A 38 -3.64 -15.71 12.38
CA THR A 38 -3.85 -15.81 10.93
C THR A 38 -4.46 -14.53 10.37
N LEU A 39 -5.47 -13.96 11.04
CA LEU A 39 -6.07 -12.71 10.59
C LEU A 39 -5.05 -11.57 10.56
N GLN A 40 -4.19 -11.48 11.57
CA GLN A 40 -3.11 -10.48 11.62
C GLN A 40 -2.09 -10.66 10.50
N GLN A 41 -1.72 -11.89 10.16
CA GLN A 41 -0.83 -12.17 9.03
C GLN A 41 -1.46 -11.71 7.69
N TRP A 42 -2.74 -12.02 7.47
CA TRP A 42 -3.44 -11.57 6.26
C TRP A 42 -3.61 -10.06 6.21
N ARG A 43 -3.88 -9.40 7.35
CA ARG A 43 -3.94 -7.94 7.43
C ARG A 43 -2.58 -7.30 7.15
N SER A 44 -1.49 -7.86 7.69
CA SER A 44 -0.13 -7.40 7.38
C SER A 44 0.19 -7.53 5.89
N THR A 45 -0.20 -8.66 5.27
CA THR A 45 -0.07 -8.88 3.82
C THR A 45 -0.91 -7.87 3.02
N ALA A 46 -2.12 -7.57 3.48
CA ALA A 46 -2.99 -6.58 2.86
C ALA A 46 -2.39 -5.17 2.95
N THR A 47 -1.85 -4.78 4.12
CA THR A 47 -1.12 -3.52 4.31
C THR A 47 0.06 -3.39 3.37
N ALA A 48 0.91 -4.42 3.29
CA ALA A 48 2.04 -4.43 2.37
C ALA A 48 1.58 -4.31 0.90
N THR A 49 0.50 -4.99 0.54
CA THR A 49 -0.09 -4.94 -0.81
C THR A 49 -0.63 -3.55 -1.14
N PHE A 50 -1.27 -2.88 -0.18
CA PHE A 50 -1.80 -1.53 -0.32
C PHE A 50 -0.69 -0.50 -0.51
N ILE A 51 0.35 -0.57 0.32
CA ILE A 51 1.54 0.30 0.20
C ILE A 51 2.23 0.08 -1.15
N ALA A 52 2.41 -1.19 -1.57
CA ALA A 52 2.98 -1.53 -2.88
C ALA A 52 2.09 -1.12 -4.08
N ALA A 53 0.80 -0.85 -3.84
CA ALA A 53 -0.12 -0.27 -4.80
C ALA A 53 -0.15 1.28 -4.74
N ASN A 54 0.78 1.91 -4.02
CA ASN A 54 0.83 3.37 -3.83
C ASN A 54 -0.46 3.95 -3.23
N GLY A 55 -1.14 3.21 -2.35
CA GLY A 55 -2.38 3.66 -1.74
C GLY A 55 -3.60 3.65 -2.68
N GLN A 56 -3.48 3.10 -3.90
CA GLN A 56 -4.61 3.00 -4.83
C GLN A 56 -5.54 1.85 -4.40
N SER A 57 -6.70 2.18 -3.83
CA SER A 57 -7.64 1.19 -3.29
C SER A 57 -8.08 0.16 -4.31
N ASP A 58 -8.41 0.57 -5.55
CA ASP A 58 -8.84 -0.36 -6.60
C ASP A 58 -7.76 -1.36 -7.00
N LEU A 59 -6.52 -0.89 -7.14
CA LEU A 59 -5.40 -1.74 -7.49
C LEU A 59 -5.06 -2.71 -6.35
N ALA A 60 -5.05 -2.22 -5.11
CA ALA A 60 -4.79 -3.02 -3.93
C ALA A 60 -5.85 -4.12 -3.75
N ARG A 61 -7.14 -3.78 -3.94
CA ARG A 61 -8.26 -4.72 -3.87
C ARG A 61 -8.10 -5.86 -4.87
N ASN A 62 -7.83 -5.54 -6.13
CA ASN A 62 -7.63 -6.54 -7.17
C ASN A 62 -6.42 -7.44 -6.89
N ARG A 63 -5.31 -6.85 -6.43
CA ARG A 63 -4.10 -7.62 -6.05
C ARG A 63 -4.36 -8.54 -4.86
N MET A 64 -5.03 -8.03 -3.83
CA MET A 64 -5.36 -8.81 -2.64
C MET A 64 -6.35 -9.94 -2.96
N ALA A 65 -7.37 -9.66 -3.77
CA ALA A 65 -8.32 -10.67 -4.26
C ALA A 65 -7.60 -11.79 -5.04
N PHE A 66 -6.63 -11.43 -5.89
CA PHE A 66 -5.80 -12.40 -6.60
C PHE A 66 -4.97 -13.26 -5.64
N LEU A 67 -4.30 -12.65 -4.66
CA LEU A 67 -3.48 -13.36 -3.67
C LEU A 67 -4.30 -14.36 -2.85
N VAL A 68 -5.46 -13.93 -2.34
CA VAL A 68 -6.35 -14.81 -1.58
C VAL A 68 -6.85 -15.94 -2.47
N ARG A 69 -7.30 -15.63 -3.69
CA ARG A 69 -7.77 -16.65 -4.64
C ARG A 69 -6.69 -17.69 -4.95
N ALA A 70 -5.45 -17.25 -5.18
CA ALA A 70 -4.32 -18.14 -5.45
C ALA A 70 -4.05 -19.09 -4.26
N HIS A 71 -4.07 -18.55 -3.03
CA HIS A 71 -3.88 -19.35 -1.81
C HIS A 71 -4.85 -20.53 -1.72
N PHE A 72 -6.12 -20.33 -2.06
CA PHE A 72 -7.14 -21.39 -2.03
C PHE A 72 -7.11 -22.34 -3.24
N LEU A 73 -6.49 -21.95 -4.36
CA LEU A 73 -6.43 -22.78 -5.57
C LEU A 73 -5.14 -23.61 -5.67
N GLU A 74 -4.04 -23.13 -5.11
CA GLU A 74 -2.71 -23.73 -5.28
C GLU A 74 -2.34 -24.73 -4.18
N ALA A 75 -2.85 -24.56 -2.96
CA ALA A 75 -2.51 -25.43 -1.83
C ALA A 75 -3.59 -26.50 -1.59
N PRO A 76 -3.23 -27.80 -1.44
CA PRO A 76 -4.18 -28.80 -0.98
C PRO A 76 -4.64 -28.43 0.45
N PRO A 77 -5.95 -28.40 0.73
CA PRO A 77 -6.45 -28.00 2.03
C PRO A 77 -6.02 -29.02 3.09
N GLN A 78 -5.12 -28.60 3.99
CA GLN A 78 -4.76 -29.36 5.18
C GLN A 78 -5.58 -28.87 6.35
N ALA A 79 -6.09 -29.79 7.16
CA ALA A 79 -6.74 -29.44 8.40
C ALA A 79 -5.72 -28.82 9.36
N GLU A 80 -6.11 -27.76 10.05
CA GLU A 80 -5.28 -27.08 11.03
C GLU A 80 -5.92 -27.18 12.41
N SER A 81 -5.11 -27.51 13.42
CA SER A 81 -5.53 -27.43 14.82
C SER A 81 -5.47 -25.99 15.29
N VAL A 82 -6.61 -25.42 15.66
CA VAL A 82 -6.75 -24.02 16.07
C VAL A 82 -7.29 -23.97 17.49
N GLU A 83 -6.65 -23.15 18.33
CA GLU A 83 -7.14 -22.84 19.67
C GLU A 83 -8.26 -21.80 19.58
N ARG A 84 -9.40 -22.10 20.22
CA ARG A 84 -10.52 -21.16 20.33
C ARG A 84 -11.09 -21.17 21.75
N TRP A 85 -11.66 -20.05 22.15
CA TRP A 85 -12.39 -19.95 23.42
C TRP A 85 -13.65 -20.80 23.34
N GLN A 86 -13.83 -21.67 24.32
CA GLN A 86 -15.05 -22.46 24.43
C GLN A 86 -16.21 -21.53 24.82
N GLN A 87 -17.30 -21.57 24.06
CA GLN A 87 -18.42 -20.67 24.29
C GLN A 87 -19.06 -20.95 25.67
N GLY A 88 -18.97 -19.98 26.59
CA GLY A 88 -19.55 -20.08 27.93
C GLY A 88 -18.61 -20.58 29.03
N PHE A 89 -17.34 -20.83 28.73
CA PHE A 89 -16.31 -21.22 29.70
C PHE A 89 -15.03 -20.40 29.51
N GLU A 90 -14.25 -20.19 30.57
CA GLU A 90 -12.89 -19.60 30.50
C GLU A 90 -11.83 -20.66 30.09
N GLU A 91 -12.24 -21.66 29.32
CA GLU A 91 -11.36 -22.75 28.86
C GLU A 91 -11.08 -22.61 27.36
N ILE A 92 -9.83 -22.91 26.98
CA ILE A 92 -9.37 -22.92 25.59
C ILE A 92 -9.52 -24.35 25.07
N GLU A 93 -10.25 -24.53 23.97
CA GLU A 93 -10.35 -25.80 23.27
C GLU A 93 -9.53 -25.78 21.97
N THR A 94 -8.87 -26.90 21.65
CA THR A 94 -8.22 -27.10 20.36
C THR A 94 -9.19 -27.81 19.41
N VAL A 95 -9.50 -27.19 18.27
CA VAL A 95 -10.42 -27.74 17.27
C VAL A 95 -9.71 -27.87 15.93
N GLU A 96 -9.92 -28.99 15.24
CA GLU A 96 -9.47 -29.15 13.87
C GLU A 96 -10.43 -28.46 12.90
N LEU A 97 -9.93 -27.47 12.17
CA LEU A 97 -10.68 -26.75 11.15
C LEU A 97 -10.11 -27.12 9.78
N THR A 98 -11.01 -27.32 8.81
CA THR A 98 -10.63 -27.59 7.41
C THR A 98 -10.97 -26.37 6.54
N PRO A 99 -10.10 -25.98 5.58
CA PRO A 99 -10.41 -24.89 4.67
C PRO A 99 -11.64 -25.20 3.82
N PRO A 100 -12.44 -24.19 3.43
CA PRO A 100 -13.48 -24.38 2.44
C PRO A 100 -12.87 -24.88 1.13
N LYS A 101 -13.49 -25.91 0.54
CA LYS A 101 -13.02 -26.49 -0.73
C LYS A 101 -13.32 -25.54 -1.88
N VAL A 102 -12.31 -24.82 -2.33
CA VAL A 102 -12.37 -24.00 -3.54
C VAL A 102 -11.69 -24.75 -4.69
N THR A 103 -12.41 -24.89 -5.80
CA THR A 103 -11.95 -25.47 -7.06
C THR A 103 -11.97 -24.40 -8.14
N ALA A 104 -11.26 -24.62 -9.25
CA ALA A 104 -11.34 -23.71 -10.40
C ALA A 104 -12.79 -23.49 -10.89
N SER A 105 -13.65 -24.51 -10.76
CA SER A 105 -15.06 -24.45 -11.17
C SER A 105 -15.96 -23.66 -10.22
N ASN A 106 -15.68 -23.66 -8.91
CA ASN A 106 -16.52 -22.95 -7.95
C ASN A 106 -15.95 -21.59 -7.51
N ALA A 107 -14.68 -21.31 -7.82
CA ALA A 107 -14.02 -20.05 -7.48
C ALA A 107 -14.72 -18.82 -8.08
N ALA A 108 -15.44 -18.97 -9.19
CA ALA A 108 -16.21 -17.87 -9.78
C ALA A 108 -17.40 -17.41 -8.91
N TYR A 109 -17.86 -18.25 -7.98
CA TYR A 109 -18.99 -17.93 -7.08
C TYR A 109 -18.55 -17.31 -5.76
N VAL A 110 -17.24 -17.15 -5.54
CA VAL A 110 -16.68 -16.50 -4.36
C VAL A 110 -16.46 -15.02 -4.68
N ASP A 111 -17.00 -14.13 -3.85
CA ASP A 111 -16.76 -12.69 -3.98
C ASP A 111 -15.39 -12.33 -3.39
N TRP A 112 -14.35 -12.52 -4.21
CA TRP A 112 -12.96 -12.24 -3.84
C TRP A 112 -12.72 -10.76 -3.55
N LEU A 113 -13.50 -9.85 -4.14
CA LEU A 113 -13.36 -8.42 -3.91
C LEU A 113 -13.89 -8.05 -2.52
N ARG A 114 -15.03 -8.61 -2.10
CA ARG A 114 -15.53 -8.46 -0.73
C ARG A 114 -14.55 -9.02 0.30
N ILE A 115 -13.93 -10.17 0.01
CA ILE A 115 -12.90 -10.75 0.89
C ILE A 115 -11.67 -9.85 0.99
N ALA A 116 -11.21 -9.33 -0.15
CA ALA A 116 -10.09 -8.38 -0.19
C ALA A 116 -10.39 -7.11 0.61
N ASP A 117 -11.58 -6.53 0.44
CA ASP A 117 -12.01 -5.35 1.20
C ASP A 117 -11.94 -5.61 2.71
N TYR A 118 -12.48 -6.74 3.18
CA TYR A 118 -12.45 -7.08 4.59
C TYR A 118 -11.03 -7.11 5.18
N LEU A 119 -10.05 -7.61 4.44
CA LEU A 119 -8.65 -7.63 4.88
C LEU A 119 -8.01 -6.24 4.81
N LEU A 120 -8.30 -5.48 3.75
CA LEU A 120 -7.79 -4.13 3.51
C LEU A 120 -8.40 -3.07 4.44
N LEU A 121 -9.50 -3.38 5.14
CA LEU A 121 -10.02 -2.53 6.23
C LEU A 121 -8.98 -2.24 7.31
N ALA A 122 -7.93 -3.05 7.44
CA ALA A 122 -6.79 -2.74 8.30
C ALA A 122 -6.07 -1.43 7.92
N CYS A 123 -6.24 -0.95 6.68
CA CYS A 123 -5.68 0.29 6.16
C CYS A 123 -6.72 1.41 6.02
N ALA A 124 -7.96 1.20 6.47
CA ALA A 124 -9.04 2.19 6.35
C ALA A 124 -8.90 3.36 7.35
N SER A 125 -8.01 3.21 8.34
CA SER A 125 -7.59 4.27 9.24
C SER A 125 -6.11 4.60 9.04
N PRO A 126 -5.65 5.79 9.46
CA PRO A 126 -4.21 6.08 9.53
C PRO A 126 -3.53 5.04 10.43
N ILE A 127 -2.53 4.35 9.87
CA ILE A 127 -1.69 3.39 10.57
C ILE A 127 -0.23 3.83 10.46
N GLU A 128 0.60 3.42 11.43
CA GLU A 128 2.01 3.83 11.51
C GLU A 128 2.78 3.49 10.21
N GLU A 129 2.48 2.35 9.59
CA GLU A 129 3.10 1.94 8.32
C GLU A 129 2.74 2.88 7.15
N LEU A 130 1.51 3.40 7.13
CA LEU A 130 1.06 4.35 6.10
C LEU A 130 1.74 5.71 6.30
N GLU A 131 1.85 6.15 7.56
CA GLU A 131 2.57 7.37 7.92
C GLU A 131 4.05 7.28 7.55
N LYS A 132 4.73 6.18 7.91
CA LYS A 132 6.13 5.93 7.53
C LYS A 132 6.31 5.96 6.01
N ALA A 133 5.41 5.33 5.28
CA ALA A 133 5.49 5.32 3.81
C ALA A 133 5.24 6.71 3.21
N ASN A 134 4.35 7.53 3.78
CA ASN A 134 4.15 8.92 3.38
C ASN A 134 5.38 9.80 3.71
N GLN A 135 6.01 9.61 4.88
CA GLN A 135 7.25 10.29 5.23
C GLN A 135 8.40 9.95 4.28
N GLN A 136 8.51 8.69 3.88
CA GLN A 136 9.50 8.24 2.91
C GLN A 136 9.28 8.91 1.54
N ARG A 137 8.03 8.96 1.05
CA ARG A 137 7.68 9.65 -0.21
C ARG A 137 8.02 11.14 -0.17
N GLU A 138 7.75 11.80 0.95
CA GLU A 138 8.09 13.20 1.13
C GLU A 138 9.61 13.40 1.10
N SER A 139 10.36 12.53 1.78
CA SER A 139 11.82 12.59 1.80
C SER A 139 12.42 12.40 0.39
N GLU A 140 11.90 11.44 -0.37
CA GLU A 140 12.28 11.20 -1.77
C GLU A 140 11.93 12.40 -2.65
N PHE A 141 10.74 12.98 -2.48
CA PHE A 141 10.34 14.20 -3.18
C PHE A 141 11.30 15.35 -2.89
N GLN A 142 11.67 15.57 -1.62
CA GLN A 142 12.63 16.61 -1.25
C GLN A 142 14.01 16.41 -1.88
N ILE A 143 14.48 15.15 -1.98
CA ILE A 143 15.74 14.84 -2.67
C ILE A 143 15.66 15.23 -4.15
N VAL A 144 14.58 14.86 -4.84
CA VAL A 144 14.38 15.18 -6.26
C VAL A 144 14.20 16.69 -6.47
N LEU A 145 13.48 17.36 -5.56
CA LEU A 145 13.28 18.81 -5.58
C LEU A 145 14.60 19.56 -5.42
N ASN A 146 15.45 19.14 -4.48
CA ASN A 146 16.78 19.72 -4.30
C ASN A 146 17.67 19.50 -5.53
N SER A 147 17.62 18.30 -6.12
CA SER A 147 18.31 18.03 -7.40
C SER A 147 17.79 18.91 -8.54
N TYR A 148 16.48 19.15 -8.62
CA TYR A 148 15.88 20.08 -9.57
C TYR A 148 16.40 21.51 -9.36
N ARG A 149 16.39 22.04 -8.12
CA ARG A 149 16.91 23.39 -7.81
C ARG A 149 18.35 23.57 -8.27
N ILE A 150 19.24 22.63 -7.93
CA ILE A 150 20.65 22.67 -8.36
C ILE A 150 20.76 22.69 -9.88
N ARG A 151 19.99 21.84 -10.58
CA ARG A 151 20.00 21.80 -12.04
C ARG A 151 19.48 23.09 -12.66
N SER A 152 18.49 23.74 -12.05
CA SER A 152 17.98 25.03 -12.52
C SER A 152 19.02 26.14 -12.40
N ILE A 153 19.76 26.19 -11.28
CA ILE A 153 20.89 27.13 -11.10
C ILE A 153 21.94 26.92 -12.20
N VAL A 154 22.34 25.66 -12.43
CA VAL A 154 23.33 25.31 -13.45
C VAL A 154 22.82 25.64 -14.85
N TYR A 155 21.55 25.35 -15.14
CA TYR A 155 20.92 25.67 -16.42
C TYR A 155 20.98 27.17 -16.72
N ASP A 156 20.53 28.01 -15.78
CA ASP A 156 20.53 29.47 -15.97
C ASP A 156 21.95 30.01 -16.13
N ALA A 157 22.91 29.50 -15.35
CA ALA A 157 24.32 29.87 -15.52
C ALA A 157 24.87 29.46 -16.90
N VAL A 158 24.49 28.29 -17.44
CA VAL A 158 24.87 27.88 -18.80
C VAL A 158 24.27 28.80 -19.86
N VAL A 159 23.00 29.20 -19.69
CA VAL A 159 22.35 30.15 -20.59
C VAL A 159 23.13 31.47 -20.63
N ILE A 160 23.50 32.01 -19.46
CA ILE A 160 24.31 33.23 -19.36
C ILE A 160 25.69 33.04 -20.04
N ILE A 161 26.37 31.91 -19.81
CA ILE A 161 27.66 31.62 -20.47
C ILE A 161 27.53 31.56 -22.00
N ARG A 162 26.41 31.07 -22.51
CA ARG A 162 26.16 30.99 -23.96
C ARG A 162 25.89 32.37 -24.56
N GLU A 163 25.36 33.30 -23.79
CA GLU A 163 25.17 34.70 -24.20
C GLU A 163 26.49 35.49 -24.15
N ASP A 164 27.31 35.27 -23.12
CA ASP A 164 28.64 35.87 -23.00
C ASP A 164 29.64 34.89 -22.34
N ALA A 165 30.47 34.27 -23.18
CA ALA A 165 31.46 33.30 -22.75
C ALA A 165 32.63 33.91 -21.95
N SER A 166 32.82 35.22 -22.03
CA SER A 166 33.98 35.94 -21.47
C SER A 166 33.81 36.39 -20.02
N LEU A 167 32.61 36.28 -19.45
CA LEU A 167 32.33 36.58 -18.05
C LEU A 167 33.32 35.89 -17.12
N SER A 168 33.76 36.54 -16.05
CA SER A 168 34.52 35.88 -14.99
C SER A 168 33.61 35.03 -14.11
N ASP A 169 34.16 34.03 -13.42
CA ASP A 169 33.36 33.16 -12.54
C ASP A 169 32.70 33.95 -11.38
N ASP A 170 33.37 34.98 -10.85
CA ASP A 170 32.81 35.86 -9.81
C ASP A 170 31.65 36.72 -10.33
N ALA A 171 31.76 37.21 -11.57
CA ALA A 171 30.70 38.00 -12.18
C ALA A 171 29.50 37.10 -12.55
N LEU A 172 29.75 35.91 -13.08
CA LEU A 172 28.72 34.91 -13.36
C LEU A 172 27.99 34.46 -12.10
N LEU A 173 28.71 34.24 -10.99
CA LEU A 173 28.10 33.93 -9.70
C LEU A 173 27.18 35.05 -9.24
N LYS A 174 27.64 36.32 -9.28
CA LYS A 174 26.83 37.48 -8.88
C LYS A 174 25.58 37.62 -9.73
N THR A 175 25.67 37.40 -11.04
CA THR A 175 24.50 37.45 -11.93
C THR A 175 23.53 36.32 -11.63
N THR A 176 24.02 35.08 -11.48
CA THR A 176 23.19 33.91 -11.15
C THR A 176 22.49 34.09 -9.80
N GLN A 177 23.16 34.71 -8.83
CA GLN A 177 22.61 35.02 -7.50
C GLN A 177 21.43 36.00 -7.51
N GLN A 178 21.23 36.76 -8.60
CA GLN A 178 20.05 37.62 -8.74
C GLN A 178 18.76 36.80 -8.88
N SER A 179 18.85 35.64 -9.54
CA SER A 179 17.73 34.71 -9.71
C SER A 179 17.73 33.58 -8.67
N HIS A 180 18.91 33.19 -8.20
CA HIS A 180 19.11 32.07 -7.27
C HIS A 180 20.04 32.46 -6.11
N PRO A 181 19.52 33.03 -5.01
CA PRO A 181 20.34 33.57 -3.92
C PRO A 181 21.30 32.56 -3.26
N ASP A 182 20.98 31.26 -3.34
CA ASP A 182 21.75 30.14 -2.81
C ASP A 182 22.81 29.60 -3.80
N ALA A 183 22.93 30.19 -4.98
CA ALA A 183 23.94 29.80 -5.96
C ALA A 183 25.36 29.91 -5.37
N SER A 184 26.18 28.90 -5.68
CA SER A 184 27.54 28.77 -5.20
C SER A 184 28.55 28.66 -6.34
N MET A 185 29.83 28.82 -6.01
CA MET A 185 30.93 28.65 -6.97
C MET A 185 30.99 27.23 -7.56
N ALA A 186 30.49 26.21 -6.85
CA ALA A 186 30.40 24.86 -7.38
C ALA A 186 29.42 24.78 -8.55
N ASN A 187 28.27 25.47 -8.48
CA ASN A 187 27.30 25.53 -9.57
C ASN A 187 27.89 26.20 -10.81
N VAL A 188 28.66 27.28 -10.63
CA VAL A 188 29.34 28.00 -11.72
C VAL A 188 30.36 27.12 -12.44
N LYS A 189 31.20 26.41 -11.68
CA LYS A 189 32.19 25.48 -12.26
C LYS A 189 31.53 24.35 -13.03
N GLU A 190 30.43 23.81 -12.51
CA GLU A 190 29.65 22.78 -13.17
C GLU A 190 28.99 23.31 -14.45
N ALA A 191 28.43 24.52 -14.44
CA ALA A 191 27.90 25.17 -15.63
C ALA A 191 28.98 25.34 -16.72
N ARG A 192 30.20 25.74 -16.33
CA ARG A 192 31.35 25.82 -17.25
C ARG A 192 31.77 24.47 -17.82
N ARG A 193 31.63 23.39 -17.04
CA ARG A 193 31.90 22.03 -17.51
C ARG A 193 30.85 21.62 -18.55
N VAL A 194 29.58 21.78 -18.20
CA VAL A 194 28.44 21.42 -19.07
C VAL A 194 28.41 22.24 -20.36
N SER A 195 28.75 23.54 -20.31
CA SER A 195 28.76 24.38 -21.51
C SER A 195 29.81 23.97 -22.56
N LYS A 196 30.89 23.29 -22.14
CA LYS A 196 31.94 22.77 -23.04
C LYS A 196 31.57 21.47 -23.74
N GLU A 197 30.60 20.72 -23.21
CA GLU A 197 30.22 19.39 -23.71
C GLU A 197 29.32 19.44 -24.97
N ASP A 198 29.12 20.62 -25.57
CA ASP A 198 28.33 20.92 -26.77
C ASP A 198 26.94 20.26 -26.84
N THR A 199 26.42 19.88 -25.67
CA THR A 199 25.14 19.19 -25.54
C THR A 199 24.04 20.23 -25.42
N ALA A 200 22.91 20.02 -26.12
CA ALA A 200 21.74 20.87 -25.98
C ALA A 200 21.24 20.79 -24.52
N VAL A 201 21.37 21.89 -23.77
CA VAL A 201 20.89 21.94 -22.39
C VAL A 201 19.39 22.19 -22.42
N THR A 202 18.62 21.23 -21.92
CA THR A 202 17.17 21.35 -21.75
C THR A 202 16.86 21.95 -20.39
N SER A 203 15.91 22.86 -20.34
CA SER A 203 15.42 23.41 -19.06
C SER A 203 14.93 22.28 -18.15
N PRO A 204 15.38 22.23 -16.87
CA PRO A 204 14.92 21.25 -15.91
C PRO A 204 13.41 21.36 -15.69
N LYS A 205 12.75 20.20 -15.56
CA LYS A 205 11.32 20.15 -15.21
C LYS A 205 11.16 20.02 -13.71
N GLU A 206 10.31 20.86 -13.13
CA GLU A 206 9.99 20.79 -11.71
C GLU A 206 9.28 19.45 -11.40
N PRO A 207 9.73 18.71 -10.36
CA PRO A 207 9.06 17.50 -9.95
C PRO A 207 7.68 17.82 -9.39
N ARG A 208 6.70 16.96 -9.67
CA ARG A 208 5.38 17.07 -9.04
C ARG A 208 5.47 16.56 -7.60
N ALA A 209 4.80 17.25 -6.69
CA ALA A 209 4.68 16.80 -5.30
C ALA A 209 4.10 15.38 -5.25
N ALA A 210 4.67 14.54 -4.38
CA ALA A 210 4.12 13.22 -4.13
C ALA A 210 2.78 13.41 -3.40
N ALA A 211 1.67 12.98 -4.02
CA ALA A 211 0.40 12.93 -3.30
C ALA A 211 0.54 11.94 -2.12
N PRO A 212 0.04 12.32 -0.93
CA PRO A 212 0.01 11.39 0.19
C PRO A 212 -0.87 10.19 -0.17
N MET A 213 -0.50 9.03 0.34
CA MET A 213 -1.37 7.87 0.29
C MET A 213 -2.50 8.08 1.28
N GLU A 214 -3.71 8.18 0.74
CA GLU A 214 -4.94 8.27 1.52
C GLU A 214 -5.26 6.91 2.18
N PRO A 215 -6.07 6.91 3.25
CA PRO A 215 -6.60 5.67 3.81
C PRO A 215 -7.39 4.85 2.78
N TYR A 216 -7.44 3.54 2.99
CA TYR A 216 -8.14 2.63 2.10
C TYR A 216 -9.65 2.93 2.04
N GLN A 217 -10.20 2.97 0.82
CA GLN A 217 -11.63 3.10 0.58
C GLN A 217 -12.23 1.76 0.14
N ALA A 218 -13.11 1.21 0.96
CA ALA A 218 -13.84 -0.01 0.66
C ALA A 218 -15.05 0.26 -0.26
N ILE A 219 -15.49 -0.76 -0.99
CA ILE A 219 -16.75 -0.74 -1.74
C ILE A 219 -17.87 -1.36 -0.90
N TYR A 220 -17.54 -2.41 -0.15
CA TYR A 220 -18.54 -3.24 0.55
C TYR A 220 -18.76 -2.88 2.02
N PHE A 221 -17.94 -1.99 2.61
CA PHE A 221 -17.92 -1.72 4.06
C PHE A 221 -17.82 -0.23 4.38
#